data_AF-A0AAP6VPE6-F1
#
_entry.id   AF-A0AAP6VPE6-F1
#
_cell.length_a   1.000
_cell.length_b   1.000
_cell.length_c   1.000
_cell.angle_alpha   90.00
_cell.angle_beta   90.00
_cell.angle_gamma   90.00
#
_symmetry.space_group_name_H-M   'P 1'
#
loop_
_entity.id
_entity.type
_entity.pdbx_description
1 polymer ?
#
loop_
_entity_poly.entity_id
_entity_poly.type
_entity_poly.pdbx_seq_one_letter_code
_entity_poly.pdbx_strand_id
1 'polypeptide(L)'
;MKDYETAMLKWISQEVCDDLFAAASADNKIMVNNWVAFATLAIYREAASILDTIPVPSIDDCMAGAYEPPDKAENPKWGQLEAWHNEHWLLSQMDSMEDIYAPYIAMPELRLDRFTLGL
;
A
#
# COMPACT_ATOMS: atom_id res chain seq x y z
N MET A 1 15.73 -13.59 8.63
CA MET A 1 15.45 -12.24 9.13
C MET A 1 15.65 -12.25 10.64
N LYS A 2 16.36 -11.27 11.19
CA LYS A 2 16.63 -11.17 12.63
C LYS A 2 15.43 -10.53 13.34
N ASP A 3 15.27 -10.81 14.64
CA ASP A 3 14.10 -10.33 15.41
C ASP A 3 13.90 -8.82 15.38
N TYR A 4 14.98 -8.03 15.38
CA TYR A 4 14.90 -6.58 15.28
C TYR A 4 14.51 -6.07 13.87
N GLU A 5 14.92 -6.78 12.81
CA GLU A 5 14.54 -6.44 11.43
C GLU A 5 13.03 -6.66 11.27
N THR A 6 12.52 -7.78 11.78
CA THR A 6 11.09 -8.09 11.80
C THR A 6 10.30 -7.07 12.62
N ALA A 7 10.80 -6.70 13.81
CA ALA A 7 10.15 -5.72 14.66
C ALA A 7 10.08 -4.32 14.01
N MET A 8 11.15 -3.91 13.32
CA MET A 8 11.18 -2.64 12.58
C MET A 8 10.22 -2.64 11.40
N LEU A 9 10.25 -3.69 10.58
CA LEU A 9 9.30 -3.85 9.48
C LEU A 9 7.86 -3.82 9.98
N LYS A 10 7.54 -4.50 11.10
CA LYS A 10 6.20 -4.46 11.71
C LYS A 10 5.82 -3.07 12.23
N TRP A 11 6.75 -2.32 12.82
CA TRP A 11 6.47 -0.98 13.33
C TRP A 11 6.16 0.00 12.20
N ILE A 12 7.02 0.05 11.17
CA ILE A 12 6.78 0.82 9.94
C ILE A 12 5.48 0.34 9.26
N SER A 13 5.27 -0.99 9.31
CA SER A 13 4.02 -1.74 9.08
C SER A 13 2.77 -0.93 9.39
N GLN A 14 2.65 -0.72 10.68
CA GLN A 14 1.49 -0.14 11.32
C GLN A 14 1.32 1.33 10.96
N GLU A 15 2.40 2.11 10.92
CA GLU A 15 2.31 3.54 10.60
C GLU A 15 1.84 3.76 9.15
N VAL A 16 2.42 3.05 8.18
CA VAL A 16 2.01 3.14 6.77
C VAL A 16 0.56 2.66 6.60
N CYS A 17 0.19 1.57 7.27
CA CYS A 17 -1.17 1.03 7.23
C CYS A 17 -2.19 2.04 7.76
N ASP A 18 -1.90 2.65 8.91
CA ASP A 18 -2.80 3.59 9.58
C ASP A 18 -3.03 4.84 8.73
N ASP A 19 -1.96 5.40 8.17
CA ASP A 19 -2.05 6.56 7.29
C ASP A 19 -2.83 6.25 5.99
N LEU A 20 -2.51 5.13 5.34
CA LEU A 20 -3.20 4.71 4.12
C LEU A 20 -4.68 4.42 4.38
N PHE A 21 -4.98 3.75 5.50
CA PHE A 21 -6.35 3.47 5.90
C PHE A 21 -7.13 4.75 6.20
N ALA A 22 -6.50 5.73 6.86
CA ALA A 22 -7.13 7.03 7.11
C ALA A 22 -7.44 7.78 5.80
N ALA A 23 -6.51 7.80 4.85
CA ALA A 23 -6.70 8.40 3.53
C ALA A 23 -7.84 7.70 2.75
N ALA A 24 -7.81 6.36 2.69
CA ALA A 24 -8.82 5.58 1.99
C ALA A 24 -10.19 5.62 2.67
N SER A 25 -10.24 5.82 3.99
CA SER A 25 -11.51 6.02 4.70
C SER A 25 -12.18 7.36 4.37
N ALA A 26 -11.40 8.38 4.01
CA ALA A 26 -11.92 9.67 3.57
C ALA A 26 -12.43 9.62 2.13
N ASP A 27 -11.73 8.89 1.24
CA ASP A 27 -12.17 8.62 -0.12
C ASP A 27 -11.64 7.26 -0.61
N ASN A 28 -12.48 6.23 -0.57
CA ASN A 28 -12.07 4.85 -0.87
C ASN A 28 -11.72 4.62 -2.34
N LYS A 29 -12.19 5.49 -3.26
CA LYS A 29 -11.90 5.39 -4.70
C LYS A 29 -10.42 5.53 -5.02
N ILE A 30 -9.61 6.13 -4.13
CA ILE A 30 -8.16 6.17 -4.30
C ILE A 30 -7.58 4.77 -4.45
N MET A 31 -8.19 3.76 -3.81
CA MET A 31 -7.75 2.37 -3.86
C MET A 31 -7.97 1.69 -5.22
N VAL A 32 -8.48 2.38 -6.24
CA VAL A 32 -8.51 1.84 -7.62
C VAL A 32 -7.10 1.41 -8.08
N ASN A 33 -6.07 2.16 -7.69
CA ASN A 33 -4.68 1.74 -7.80
C ASN A 33 -4.32 0.84 -6.61
N ASN A 34 -3.47 -0.15 -6.82
CA ASN A 34 -3.06 -1.08 -5.78
C ASN A 34 -2.05 -0.42 -4.80
N TRP A 35 -2.52 0.52 -3.99
CA TRP A 35 -1.70 1.21 -2.99
C TRP A 35 -1.16 0.29 -1.90
N VAL A 36 -1.70 -0.92 -1.74
CA VAL A 36 -1.15 -1.93 -0.82
C VAL A 36 0.22 -2.41 -1.30
N ALA A 37 0.41 -2.60 -2.61
CA ALA A 37 1.72 -2.95 -3.18
C ALA A 37 2.73 -1.80 -3.01
N PHE A 38 2.31 -0.55 -3.26
CA PHE A 38 3.17 0.62 -3.06
C PHE A 38 3.51 0.87 -1.60
N ALA A 39 2.55 0.67 -0.69
CA ALA A 39 2.78 0.71 0.75
C ALA A 39 3.80 -0.35 1.16
N THR A 40 3.66 -1.59 0.67
CA THR A 40 4.62 -2.67 0.90
C THR A 40 6.02 -2.22 0.49
N LEU A 41 6.20 -1.71 -0.72
CA LEU A 41 7.50 -1.21 -1.17
C LEU A 41 8.04 -0.08 -0.28
N ALA A 42 7.21 0.87 0.13
CA ALA A 42 7.60 1.96 1.02
C ALA A 42 8.07 1.45 2.39
N ILE A 43 7.40 0.45 2.95
CA ILE A 43 7.76 -0.17 4.24
C ILE A 43 9.18 -0.75 4.17
N TYR A 44 9.48 -1.52 3.11
CA TYR A 44 10.81 -2.12 2.96
C TYR A 44 11.89 -1.08 2.65
N ARG A 45 11.58 -0.03 1.87
CA ARG A 45 12.50 1.08 1.61
C ARG A 45 12.85 1.85 2.89
N GLU A 46 11.85 2.18 3.69
CA GLU A 46 12.04 2.87 4.96
C GLU A 46 12.88 2.02 5.91
N ALA A 47 12.56 0.73 6.04
CA ALA A 47 13.32 -0.17 6.89
C ALA A 47 14.78 -0.33 6.41
N ALA A 48 15.00 -0.45 5.10
CA ALA A 48 16.34 -0.53 4.51
C ALA A 48 17.15 0.77 4.67
N SER A 49 16.50 1.92 4.77
CA SER A 49 17.17 3.20 5.05
C SER A 49 17.77 3.26 6.47
N ILE A 50 17.23 2.46 7.39
CA ILE A 50 17.67 2.35 8.78
C ILE A 50 18.62 1.16 8.95
N LEU A 51 18.36 0.05 8.24
CA LEU A 51 19.12 -1.20 8.32
C LEU A 51 19.51 -1.69 6.92
N ASP A 52 20.78 -1.54 6.57
CA ASP A 52 21.35 -1.96 5.27
C ASP A 52 21.20 -3.46 4.93
N THR A 53 20.77 -4.28 5.90
CA THR A 53 20.58 -5.72 5.72
C THR A 53 19.22 -6.10 5.16
N ILE A 54 18.26 -5.16 5.07
CA ILE A 54 16.91 -5.43 4.58
C ILE A 54 16.89 -5.36 3.04
N PRO A 55 16.56 -6.46 2.33
CA PRO A 55 16.42 -6.41 0.89
C PRO A 55 15.17 -5.62 0.50
N VAL A 56 15.34 -4.67 -0.42
CA VAL A 56 14.23 -3.88 -0.97
C VAL A 56 13.65 -4.64 -2.18
N PRO A 57 12.36 -5.03 -2.15
CA PRO A 57 11.71 -5.69 -3.28
C PRO A 57 11.51 -4.70 -4.45
N SER A 58 11.24 -5.22 -5.65
CA SER A 58 10.72 -4.40 -6.74
C SER A 58 9.22 -4.13 -6.56
N ILE A 59 8.68 -3.13 -7.25
CA ILE A 59 7.23 -2.90 -7.25
C ILE A 59 6.48 -4.08 -7.88
N ASP A 60 7.04 -4.72 -8.91
CA ASP A 60 6.45 -5.88 -9.56
C ASP A 60 6.32 -7.06 -8.59
N ASP A 61 7.33 -7.27 -7.73
CA ASP A 61 7.28 -8.30 -6.70
C ASP A 61 6.17 -8.03 -5.67
N CYS A 62 5.98 -6.77 -5.27
CA CYS A 62 4.90 -6.36 -4.38
C CYS A 62 3.52 -6.54 -5.04
N MET A 63 3.38 -6.16 -6.31
CA MET A 63 2.14 -6.33 -7.09
C MET A 63 1.76 -7.80 -7.28
N ALA A 64 2.76 -8.68 -7.44
CA ALA A 64 2.57 -10.12 -7.55
C ALA A 64 2.26 -10.81 -6.20
N GLY A 65 2.34 -10.08 -5.08
CA GLY A 65 2.18 -10.63 -3.74
C GLY A 65 3.36 -11.50 -3.28
N ALA A 66 4.52 -11.41 -3.93
CA ALA A 66 5.74 -12.08 -3.48
C ALA A 66 6.27 -11.48 -2.18
N TYR A 67 5.96 -10.19 -1.96
CA TYR A 67 6.17 -9.48 -0.71
C TYR A 67 4.84 -8.91 -0.22
N GLU A 68 4.59 -9.07 1.07
CA GLU A 68 3.39 -8.56 1.74
C GLU A 68 3.77 -7.73 2.97
N PRO A 69 2.86 -6.88 3.47
CA PRO A 69 3.05 -6.21 4.74
C PRO A 69 3.28 -7.22 5.89
N PRO A 70 4.30 -7.04 6.73
CA PRO A 70 4.72 -7.99 7.76
C PRO A 70 3.68 -8.25 8.86
N ASP A 71 2.70 -7.36 9.04
CA ASP A 71 1.59 -7.48 9.98
C ASP A 71 0.24 -7.75 9.29
N LYS A 72 0.22 -8.07 7.98
CA LYS A 72 -1.00 -8.28 7.19
C LYS A 72 -1.99 -9.26 7.82
N ALA A 73 -1.51 -10.38 8.36
CA ALA A 73 -2.35 -11.39 9.00
C ALA A 73 -2.94 -10.95 10.34
N GLU A 74 -2.31 -9.98 11.02
CA GLU A 74 -2.66 -9.53 12.37
C GLU A 74 -3.50 -8.21 12.33
N ASN A 75 -3.37 -7.44 11.26
CA ASN A 75 -3.97 -6.12 11.13
C ASN A 75 -5.10 -6.11 10.08
N PRO A 76 -6.39 -6.06 10.50
CA PRO A 76 -7.54 -6.18 9.60
C PRO A 76 -7.69 -5.01 8.62
N LYS A 77 -7.01 -3.88 8.85
CA LYS A 77 -7.04 -2.72 7.94
C LYS A 77 -6.46 -3.08 6.57
N TRP A 78 -5.43 -3.93 6.52
CA TRP A 78 -4.87 -4.42 5.26
C TRP A 78 -5.93 -5.16 4.43
N GLY A 79 -6.70 -6.05 5.07
CA GLY A 79 -7.79 -6.75 4.39
C GLY A 79 -8.88 -5.81 3.87
N GLN A 80 -9.20 -4.73 4.61
CA GLN A 80 -10.15 -3.73 4.15
C GLN A 80 -9.62 -2.89 2.98
N LEU A 81 -8.34 -2.53 2.99
CA LEU A 81 -7.68 -1.83 1.89
C LEU A 81 -7.68 -2.67 0.61
N GLU A 82 -7.38 -3.97 0.72
CA GLU A 82 -7.44 -4.91 -0.42
C GLU A 82 -8.89 -5.09 -0.92
N ALA A 83 -9.86 -5.14 -0.01
CA ALA A 83 -11.27 -5.22 -0.38
C ALA A 83 -11.71 -3.99 -1.19
N TRP A 84 -11.35 -2.77 -0.75
CA TRP A 84 -11.61 -1.55 -1.51
C TRP A 84 -10.88 -1.56 -2.84
N HIS A 85 -9.63 -2.02 -2.90
CA HIS A 85 -8.90 -2.11 -4.16
C HIS A 85 -9.64 -2.99 -5.17
N ASN A 86 -10.01 -4.20 -4.76
CA ASN A 86 -10.72 -5.13 -5.64
C ASN A 86 -12.06 -4.57 -6.12
N GLU A 87 -12.83 -3.94 -5.23
CA GLU A 87 -14.10 -3.30 -5.57
C GLU A 87 -13.91 -2.17 -6.58
N HIS A 88 -13.03 -1.21 -6.29
CA HIS A 88 -12.84 -0.02 -7.12
C HIS A 88 -12.14 -0.34 -8.43
N TRP A 89 -11.23 -1.31 -8.46
CA TRP A 89 -10.66 -1.83 -9.70
C TRP A 89 -11.76 -2.37 -10.61
N LEU A 90 -12.63 -3.25 -10.10
CA LEU A 90 -13.74 -3.82 -10.89
C LEU A 90 -14.70 -2.74 -11.41
N LEU A 91 -15.06 -1.76 -10.56
CA LEU A 91 -15.93 -0.65 -10.97
C LEU A 91 -15.28 0.21 -12.04
N SER A 92 -13.96 0.44 -11.97
CA SER A 92 -13.23 1.23 -12.97
C SER A 92 -13.19 0.60 -14.36
N GLN A 93 -13.44 -0.71 -14.47
CA GLN A 93 -13.51 -1.41 -15.76
C GLN A 93 -14.85 -1.20 -16.48
N MET A 94 -15.81 -0.52 -15.86
CA MET A 94 -17.10 -0.22 -16.48
C MET A 94 -17.01 1.10 -17.26
N ASP A 95 -17.37 1.10 -18.55
CA ASP A 95 -17.34 2.29 -19.41
C ASP A 95 -18.07 3.50 -18.77
N SER A 96 -19.18 3.26 -18.09
CA SER A 96 -19.97 4.31 -17.42
C SER A 96 -19.27 4.97 -16.22
N MET A 97 -18.14 4.42 -15.77
CA MET A 97 -17.38 4.87 -14.60
C MET A 97 -16.06 5.55 -15.00
N GLU A 98 -15.74 5.66 -16.29
CA GLU A 98 -14.47 6.23 -16.77
C GLU A 98 -14.21 7.63 -16.18
N ASP A 99 -15.17 8.55 -16.31
CA ASP A 99 -15.07 9.92 -15.80
C ASP A 99 -14.89 9.98 -14.28
N ILE A 100 -15.36 8.96 -13.55
CA ILE A 100 -15.26 8.89 -12.10
C ILE A 100 -13.86 8.43 -11.69
N TYR A 101 -13.29 7.43 -12.36
CA TYR A 101 -12.01 6.83 -11.97
C TYR A 101 -10.78 7.40 -12.69
N ALA A 102 -10.93 8.03 -13.86
CA ALA A 102 -9.82 8.61 -14.59
C ALA A 102 -8.90 9.51 -13.73
N PRO A 103 -9.44 10.40 -12.86
CA PRO A 103 -8.60 11.21 -11.98
C PRO A 103 -7.79 10.39 -10.95
N TYR A 104 -8.34 9.28 -10.48
CA TYR A 104 -7.71 8.42 -9.47
C TYR A 104 -6.69 7.48 -10.09
N ILE A 105 -6.98 6.91 -11.26
CA ILE A 105 -6.06 6.05 -12.01
C ILE A 105 -4.81 6.85 -12.42
N ALA A 106 -5.00 8.09 -12.88
CA ALA A 106 -3.92 8.97 -13.29
C ALA A 106 -3.10 9.58 -12.14
N MET A 107 -3.42 9.24 -10.87
CA MET A 107 -2.73 9.77 -9.69
C MET A 107 -1.30 9.23 -9.59
N PRO A 108 -0.25 10.04 -9.81
CA PRO A 108 1.14 9.55 -9.86
C PRO A 108 1.71 9.25 -8.47
N GLU A 109 1.19 9.90 -7.44
CA GLU A 109 1.61 9.71 -6.06
C GLU A 109 0.42 9.89 -5.12
N LEU A 110 0.40 9.12 -4.03
CA LEU A 110 -0.50 9.29 -2.91
C LEU A 110 0.30 9.82 -1.71
N ARG A 111 -0.05 11.04 -1.27
CA ARG A 111 0.54 11.66 -0.09
C ARG A 111 -0.21 11.23 1.16
N LEU A 112 0.50 10.55 2.03
CA LEU A 112 0.08 10.17 3.37
C LEU A 112 0.61 11.21 4.38
N ASP A 113 0.24 11.09 5.66
CA ASP A 113 0.69 12.04 6.68
C ASP A 113 2.21 12.02 6.81
N ARG A 114 2.81 10.83 6.83
CA ARG A 114 4.26 10.64 6.98
C ARG A 114 4.98 10.09 5.77
N PHE A 115 4.23 9.52 4.82
CA PHE A 115 4.79 8.80 3.67
C PHE A 115 4.32 9.38 2.35
N THR A 116 5.06 9.15 1.28
CA THR A 116 4.59 9.36 -0.09
C THR A 116 4.73 8.06 -0.84
N LEU A 117 3.61 7.54 -1.35
CA LEU A 117 3.56 6.34 -2.18
C LEU A 117 3.60 6.79 -3.65
N GLY A 118 4.57 6.35 -4.43
CA GLY A 118 4.72 6.75 -5.84
C GLY A 118 4.55 5.56 -6.79
N LEU A 119 3.83 5.78 -7.90
CA LEU A 119 3.71 4.85 -9.04
C LEU A 119 5.05 4.65 -9.76
#